data_AF-A0A239IZ94-F1
#
_entry.id   AF-A0A239IZ94-F1
#
_cell.length_a   1.000
_cell.length_b   1.000
_cell.length_c   1.000
_cell.angle_alpha   90.00
_cell.angle_beta   90.00
_cell.angle_gamma   90.00
#
_symmetry.space_group_name_H-M   'P 1'
#
loop_
_entity.id
_entity.type
_entity.pdbx_description
1 polymer ?
#
loop_
_entity_poly.entity_id
_entity_poly.type
_entity_poly.pdbx_seq_one_letter_code
_entity_poly.pdbx_strand_id
1 'polypeptide(L)'
;MLKGILISIGVCIVVAGAFVGYALIFESASGAWNYKVTVTIETPEGDVSGYAVREISNSVSNIGPKLPGSGNPAEYKGEAVVVDLGERGLVFVLRDDREGSRFLRLFPEGSLFNVEGMKTYKKTLIPGRKATLNPEQFPGYQPIVTFKNLNDPTSVVVLMKWKRLDRMKDGRQIELTEDRFQEIFGEGVHLKSIEYEITDRALGYKVRQYLPWIESYFGRQFDGKKYQTAGSENPEANRFSSYSFTPKETQ
;
A
#
# COMPACT_ATOMS: atom_id res chain seq x y z
N MET A 1 -52.41 -1.89 42.02
CA MET A 1 -50.96 -2.18 42.11
C MET A 1 -50.49 -3.22 41.09
N LEU A 2 -51.07 -4.43 41.04
CA LEU A 2 -50.61 -5.53 40.18
C LEU A 2 -50.61 -5.23 38.66
N LYS A 3 -51.64 -4.53 38.14
CA LYS A 3 -51.71 -4.13 36.71
C LYS A 3 -50.59 -3.17 36.29
N GLY A 4 -50.19 -2.24 37.16
CA GLY A 4 -49.10 -1.30 36.86
C GLY A 4 -47.74 -1.99 36.78
N ILE A 5 -47.50 -2.95 37.68
CA ILE A 5 -46.28 -3.78 37.69
C ILE A 5 -46.18 -4.63 36.43
N LEU A 6 -47.27 -5.24 35.98
CA LEU A 6 -47.30 -6.05 34.76
C LEU A 6 -47.02 -5.23 33.48
N ILE A 7 -47.55 -4.01 33.40
CA ILE A 7 -47.29 -3.10 32.28
C ILE A 7 -45.81 -2.66 32.27
N SER A 8 -45.25 -2.30 33.43
CA SER A 8 -43.83 -1.93 33.53
C SER A 8 -42.89 -3.08 33.14
N ILE A 9 -43.17 -4.31 33.58
CA ILE A 9 -42.38 -5.49 33.19
C ILE A 9 -42.47 -5.74 31.68
N GLY A 10 -43.66 -5.64 31.09
CA GLY A 10 -43.85 -5.78 29.64
C GLY A 10 -43.05 -4.75 28.84
N VAL A 11 -43.04 -3.49 29.27
CA VAL A 11 -42.24 -2.42 28.63
C VAL A 11 -40.74 -2.69 28.78
N CYS A 12 -40.27 -3.11 29.95
CA CYS A 12 -38.86 -3.46 30.17
C CYS A 12 -38.40 -4.63 29.28
N ILE A 13 -39.24 -5.65 29.08
CA ILE A 13 -38.92 -6.79 28.20
C ILE A 13 -38.84 -6.35 26.73
N VAL A 14 -39.75 -5.50 26.27
CA VAL A 14 -39.70 -4.98 24.88
C VAL A 14 -38.47 -4.11 24.66
N VAL A 15 -38.14 -3.23 25.61
CA VAL A 15 -36.94 -2.38 25.51
C VAL A 15 -35.66 -3.22 25.57
N ALA A 16 -35.58 -4.19 26.50
CA ALA A 16 -34.44 -5.10 26.58
C ALA A 16 -34.31 -5.97 25.30
N GLY A 17 -35.43 -6.47 24.78
CA GLY A 17 -35.47 -7.23 23.52
C GLY A 17 -35.05 -6.40 22.31
N ALA A 18 -35.48 -5.13 22.24
CA ALA A 18 -35.04 -4.20 21.20
C ALA A 18 -33.55 -3.86 21.33
N PHE A 19 -33.03 -3.74 22.55
CA PHE A 19 -31.61 -3.46 22.81
C PHE A 19 -30.72 -4.67 22.47
N VAL A 20 -31.15 -5.88 22.84
CA VAL A 20 -30.47 -7.14 22.47
C VAL A 20 -30.55 -7.36 20.96
N GLY A 21 -31.73 -7.15 20.36
CA GLY A 21 -31.91 -7.18 18.91
C GLY A 21 -30.95 -6.22 18.22
N TYR A 22 -30.91 -4.96 18.67
CA TYR A 22 -30.00 -3.93 18.18
C TYR A 22 -28.52 -4.29 18.35
N ALA A 23 -28.11 -4.87 19.48
CA ALA A 23 -26.74 -5.33 19.71
C ALA A 23 -26.36 -6.52 18.82
N LEU A 24 -27.29 -7.42 18.50
CA LEU A 24 -27.06 -8.58 17.63
C LEU A 24 -26.92 -8.22 16.14
N ILE A 25 -27.55 -7.12 15.69
CA ILE A 25 -27.31 -6.53 14.36
C ILE A 25 -26.04 -5.64 14.33
N PHE A 26 -25.43 -5.35 15.49
CA PHE A 26 -24.28 -4.45 15.61
C PHE A 26 -22.94 -5.17 15.39
N GLU A 27 -22.82 -5.87 14.28
CA GLU A 27 -21.58 -6.57 13.97
C GLU A 27 -20.57 -5.63 13.30
N SER A 28 -19.41 -5.49 13.94
CA SER A 28 -18.28 -4.72 13.43
C SER A 28 -16.99 -5.53 13.54
N ALA A 29 -16.04 -5.22 12.66
CA ALA A 29 -14.72 -5.81 12.69
C ALA A 29 -13.68 -4.78 12.26
N SER A 30 -12.60 -4.68 13.01
CA SER A 30 -11.41 -3.91 12.65
C SER A 30 -10.18 -4.79 12.65
N GLY A 31 -9.18 -4.42 11.86
CA GLY A 31 -7.90 -5.11 11.81
C GLY A 31 -6.80 -4.19 11.30
N ALA A 32 -5.58 -4.43 11.78
CA ALA A 32 -4.35 -3.80 11.32
C ALA A 32 -3.29 -4.89 11.20
N TRP A 33 -2.57 -4.89 10.08
CA TRP A 33 -1.53 -5.87 9.80
C TRP A 33 -0.28 -5.19 9.27
N ASN A 34 0.84 -5.54 9.87
CA ASN A 34 2.14 -5.15 9.34
C ASN A 34 2.61 -6.18 8.31
N TYR A 35 3.19 -5.68 7.24
CA TYR A 35 3.79 -6.49 6.19
C TYR A 35 5.13 -5.90 5.77
N LYS A 36 6.14 -6.76 5.66
CA LYS A 36 7.47 -6.44 5.16
C LYS A 36 7.46 -6.59 3.64
N VAL A 37 7.80 -5.52 2.94
CA VAL A 37 8.06 -5.54 1.50
C VAL A 37 9.56 -5.67 1.31
N THR A 38 10.01 -6.77 0.70
CA THR A 38 11.41 -7.03 0.37
C THR A 38 11.60 -6.93 -1.12
N VAL A 39 12.58 -6.14 -1.55
CA VAL A 39 12.94 -5.95 -2.95
C VAL A 39 14.33 -6.54 -3.12
N THR A 40 14.48 -7.42 -4.10
CA THR A 40 15.78 -8.02 -4.45
C THR A 40 16.15 -7.62 -5.86
N ILE A 41 17.38 -7.16 -6.01
CA ILE A 41 18.00 -6.79 -7.26
C ILE A 41 19.16 -7.75 -7.48
N GLU A 42 19.17 -8.40 -8.63
CA GLU A 42 20.30 -9.19 -9.10
C GLU A 42 21.38 -8.24 -9.62
N THR A 43 22.63 -8.49 -9.24
CA THR A 43 23.81 -7.78 -9.76
C THR A 43 24.90 -8.80 -10.11
N PRO A 44 25.89 -8.44 -10.94
CA PRO A 44 27.03 -9.32 -11.22
C PRO A 44 27.80 -9.75 -9.97
N GLU A 45 27.76 -8.94 -8.91
CA GLU A 45 28.42 -9.22 -7.62
C GLU A 45 27.59 -10.13 -6.70
N GLY A 46 26.31 -10.35 -7.03
CA GLY A 46 25.35 -11.11 -6.24
C GLY A 46 24.05 -10.35 -5.99
N ASP A 47 23.08 -11.02 -5.37
CA ASP A 47 21.80 -10.41 -5.03
C ASP A 47 21.98 -9.35 -3.91
N VAL A 48 21.38 -8.18 -4.12
CA VAL A 48 21.28 -7.12 -3.12
C VAL A 48 19.81 -6.90 -2.78
N SER A 49 19.49 -6.85 -1.49
CA SER A 49 18.11 -6.68 -1.02
C SER A 49 17.94 -5.52 -0.08
N GLY A 50 16.80 -4.84 -0.19
CA GLY A 50 16.31 -3.86 0.77
C GLY A 50 14.89 -4.23 1.21
N TYR A 51 14.49 -3.77 2.40
CA TYR A 51 13.11 -3.92 2.84
C TYR A 51 12.59 -2.68 3.56
N ALA A 52 11.26 -2.57 3.63
CA ALA A 52 10.53 -1.67 4.51
C ALA A 52 9.31 -2.41 5.10
N VAL A 53 8.90 -2.04 6.31
CA VAL A 53 7.67 -2.53 6.92
C VAL A 53 6.57 -1.49 6.71
N ARG A 54 5.40 -1.95 6.28
CA ARG A 54 4.20 -1.15 6.03
C ARG A 54 3.04 -1.71 6.85
N GLU A 55 2.04 -0.89 7.10
CA GLU A 55 0.81 -1.27 7.80
C GLU A 55 -0.37 -1.06 6.85
N ILE A 56 -1.28 -2.04 6.85
CA ILE A 56 -2.60 -1.91 6.27
C ILE A 56 -3.65 -2.09 7.36
N SER A 57 -4.63 -1.20 7.42
CA SER A 57 -5.69 -1.29 8.42
C SER A 57 -7.04 -0.85 7.87
N ASN A 58 -8.11 -1.41 8.43
CA ASN A 58 -9.46 -0.93 8.16
C ASN A 58 -10.40 -1.26 9.33
N SER A 59 -11.53 -0.56 9.39
CA SER A 59 -12.65 -0.84 10.28
C SER A 59 -13.94 -0.86 9.49
N VAL A 60 -14.72 -1.93 9.65
CA VAL A 60 -15.96 -2.17 8.91
C VAL A 60 -17.10 -2.50 9.87
N SER A 61 -18.31 -2.09 9.51
CA SER A 61 -19.53 -2.41 10.25
C SER A 61 -20.64 -2.80 9.28
N ASN A 62 -21.57 -3.65 9.72
CA ASN A 62 -22.73 -4.07 8.94
C ASN A 62 -23.90 -3.06 8.98
N ILE A 63 -23.68 -1.83 9.44
CA ILE A 63 -24.73 -0.86 9.77
C ILE A 63 -24.75 0.30 8.78
N GLY A 64 -25.96 0.74 8.45
CA GLY A 64 -26.23 1.93 7.63
C GLY A 64 -26.74 1.57 6.24
N PRO A 65 -27.41 2.50 5.55
CA PRO A 65 -27.76 2.28 4.15
C PRO A 65 -26.47 2.02 3.38
N LYS A 66 -26.38 0.86 2.72
CA LYS A 66 -25.30 0.54 1.75
C LYS A 66 -25.49 1.42 0.53
N LEU A 67 -25.26 2.72 0.69
CA LEU A 67 -25.29 3.67 -0.40
C LEU A 67 -24.13 3.29 -1.35
N PRO A 68 -24.35 3.25 -2.66
CA PRO A 68 -23.28 3.02 -3.62
C PRO A 68 -22.12 3.98 -3.34
N GLY A 69 -20.92 3.46 -3.07
CA GLY A 69 -19.73 4.26 -2.77
C GLY A 69 -19.46 4.59 -1.29
N SER A 70 -20.29 4.16 -0.34
CA SER A 70 -20.14 4.43 1.11
C SER A 70 -19.13 3.54 1.87
N GLY A 71 -18.08 3.06 1.19
CA GLY A 71 -17.07 2.20 1.82
C GLY A 71 -16.05 2.99 2.65
N ASN A 72 -15.63 2.45 3.81
CA ASN A 72 -14.47 2.97 4.54
C ASN A 72 -13.19 2.57 3.78
N PRO A 73 -12.42 3.53 3.21
CA PRO A 73 -11.17 3.19 2.56
C PRO A 73 -10.18 2.63 3.59
N ALA A 74 -9.43 1.61 3.20
CA ALA A 74 -8.36 1.10 4.05
C ALA A 74 -7.25 2.17 4.18
N GLU A 75 -6.62 2.22 5.35
CA GLU A 75 -5.49 3.09 5.66
C GLU A 75 -4.17 2.36 5.41
N TYR A 76 -3.17 3.10 4.92
CA TYR A 76 -1.84 2.56 4.57
C TYR A 76 -0.71 3.42 5.13
N LYS A 77 0.15 2.82 5.96
CA LYS A 77 1.31 3.47 6.59
C LYS A 77 2.62 2.77 6.22
N GLY A 78 3.74 3.47 6.46
CA GLY A 78 5.09 3.01 6.12
C GLY A 78 5.69 3.75 4.94
N GLU A 79 6.93 3.45 4.60
CA GLU A 79 7.73 4.18 3.60
C GLU A 79 8.03 3.35 2.34
N ALA A 80 8.73 3.96 1.39
CA ALA A 80 9.34 3.30 0.26
C ALA A 80 10.41 2.31 0.72
N VAL A 81 10.57 1.22 -0.02
CA VAL A 81 11.73 0.35 0.16
C VAL A 81 12.94 1.05 -0.46
N VAL A 82 14.05 1.09 0.26
CA VAL A 82 15.35 1.53 -0.26
C VAL A 82 16.26 0.31 -0.40
N VAL A 83 16.80 0.09 -1.60
CA VAL A 83 17.87 -0.86 -1.88
C VAL A 83 19.13 -0.08 -2.21
N ASP A 84 20.18 -0.30 -1.42
CA ASP A 84 21.47 0.36 -1.58
C ASP A 84 22.41 -0.56 -2.36
N LEU A 85 22.74 -0.18 -3.60
CA LEU A 85 23.62 -0.93 -4.50
C LEU A 85 25.09 -0.47 -4.37
N GLY A 86 25.44 0.25 -3.29
CA GLY A 86 26.76 0.81 -3.07
C GLY A 86 27.09 1.89 -4.09
N GLU A 87 28.25 1.76 -4.75
CA GLU A 87 28.72 2.74 -5.74
C GLU A 87 27.80 2.88 -6.96
N ARG A 88 26.97 1.87 -7.24
CA ARG A 88 25.98 1.93 -8.34
C ARG A 88 24.82 2.88 -8.02
N GLY A 89 24.56 3.15 -6.75
CA GLY A 89 23.52 4.08 -6.29
C GLY A 89 22.33 3.41 -5.59
N LEU A 90 21.20 4.12 -5.55
CA LEU A 90 20.04 3.72 -4.75
C LEU A 90 18.82 3.42 -5.63
N VAL A 91 18.04 2.42 -5.25
CA VAL A 91 16.73 2.12 -5.82
C VAL A 91 15.65 2.32 -4.77
N PHE A 92 14.60 3.04 -5.13
CA PHE A 92 13.42 3.29 -4.30
C PHE A 92 12.20 2.61 -4.91
N VAL A 93 11.52 1.75 -4.14
CA VAL A 93 10.23 1.16 -4.51
C VAL A 93 9.12 1.85 -3.73
N LEU A 94 8.37 2.69 -4.45
CA LEU A 94 7.47 3.66 -3.86
C LEU A 94 6.18 3.04 -3.37
N ARG A 95 5.43 3.84 -2.61
CA ARG A 95 4.01 3.63 -2.37
C ARG A 95 3.20 4.32 -3.47
N ASP A 96 2.05 3.75 -3.80
CA ASP A 96 1.03 4.39 -4.63
C ASP A 96 -0.38 4.09 -4.11
N ASP A 97 -1.38 4.57 -4.83
CA ASP A 97 -2.81 4.40 -4.55
C ASP A 97 -3.31 2.95 -4.73
N ARG A 98 -2.48 2.06 -5.31
CA ARG A 98 -2.82 0.67 -5.62
C ARG A 98 -2.26 -0.33 -4.61
N GLU A 99 -1.60 0.13 -3.54
CA GLU A 99 -1.11 -0.74 -2.45
C GLU A 99 -2.18 -1.70 -1.94
N GLY A 100 -3.42 -1.23 -1.75
CA GLY A 100 -4.55 -2.08 -1.36
C GLY A 100 -4.88 -3.18 -2.34
N SER A 101 -4.98 -2.82 -3.61
CA SER A 101 -5.25 -3.77 -4.68
C SER A 101 -4.14 -4.82 -4.81
N ARG A 102 -2.87 -4.44 -4.59
CA ARG A 102 -1.74 -5.39 -4.51
C ARG A 102 -1.89 -6.33 -3.34
N PHE A 103 -2.15 -5.78 -2.14
CA PHE A 103 -2.28 -6.56 -0.91
C PHE A 103 -3.40 -7.61 -1.02
N LEU A 104 -4.60 -7.20 -1.45
CA LEU A 104 -5.75 -8.09 -1.59
C LEU A 104 -5.54 -9.18 -2.65
N ARG A 105 -4.77 -8.88 -3.70
CA ARG A 105 -4.42 -9.88 -4.73
C ARG A 105 -3.44 -10.92 -4.19
N LEU A 106 -2.45 -10.48 -3.42
CA LEU A 106 -1.45 -11.36 -2.81
C LEU A 106 -2.04 -12.26 -1.73
N PHE A 107 -3.08 -11.78 -1.03
CA PHE A 107 -3.77 -12.50 0.04
C PHE A 107 -5.29 -12.56 -0.21
N PRO A 108 -5.76 -13.39 -1.16
CA PRO A 108 -7.12 -13.31 -1.70
C PRO A 108 -8.21 -13.97 -0.83
N GLU A 109 -7.85 -14.64 0.27
CA GLU A 109 -8.78 -15.44 1.06
C GLU A 109 -9.74 -14.63 1.94
N GLY A 110 -9.52 -13.32 2.09
CA GLY A 110 -10.32 -12.45 2.93
C GLY A 110 -10.59 -11.09 2.28
N SER A 111 -10.99 -10.12 3.10
CA SER A 111 -11.30 -8.77 2.64
C SER A 111 -11.14 -7.75 3.75
N LEU A 112 -10.72 -6.54 3.40
CA LEU A 112 -10.69 -5.40 4.31
C LEU A 112 -12.02 -4.65 4.36
N PHE A 113 -12.99 -5.00 3.50
CA PHE A 113 -14.15 -4.17 3.22
C PHE A 113 -15.48 -4.77 3.68
N ASN A 114 -15.45 -5.94 4.32
CA ASN A 114 -16.62 -6.55 4.95
C ASN A 114 -16.23 -7.35 6.19
N VAL A 115 -17.20 -7.54 7.09
CA VAL A 115 -16.97 -8.16 8.41
C VAL A 115 -16.44 -9.60 8.30
N GLU A 116 -16.99 -10.41 7.39
CA GLU A 116 -16.60 -11.80 7.23
C GLU A 116 -15.15 -11.92 6.72
N GLY A 117 -14.81 -11.18 5.67
CA GLY A 117 -13.46 -11.12 5.13
C GLY A 117 -12.43 -10.62 6.15
N MET A 118 -12.81 -9.67 7.00
CA MET A 118 -11.96 -9.17 8.10
C MET A 118 -11.71 -10.27 9.14
N LYS A 119 -12.74 -11.04 9.49
CA LYS A 119 -12.60 -12.21 10.38
C LYS A 119 -11.73 -13.30 9.76
N THR A 120 -11.83 -13.51 8.44
CA THR A 120 -10.94 -14.44 7.73
C THR A 120 -9.50 -13.97 7.82
N TYR A 121 -9.21 -12.70 7.51
CA TYR A 121 -7.86 -12.15 7.63
C TYR A 121 -7.27 -12.23 9.03
N LYS A 122 -8.08 -12.04 10.09
CA LYS A 122 -7.61 -12.25 11.48
C LYS A 122 -7.09 -13.66 11.74
N LYS A 123 -7.57 -14.66 10.99
CA LYS A 123 -7.17 -16.07 11.13
C LYS A 123 -6.05 -16.44 10.16
N THR A 124 -5.99 -15.81 8.99
CA THR A 124 -5.14 -16.26 7.87
C THR A 124 -3.90 -15.38 7.65
N LEU A 125 -3.94 -14.10 8.00
CA LEU A 125 -2.79 -13.18 7.90
C LEU A 125 -1.95 -13.28 9.17
N ILE A 126 -1.27 -14.42 9.31
CA ILE A 126 -0.34 -14.68 10.41
C ILE A 126 1.10 -14.34 10.02
N PRO A 127 1.95 -13.93 10.97
CA PRO A 127 3.36 -13.65 10.72
C PRO A 127 4.10 -14.79 10.01
N GLY A 128 4.98 -14.44 9.07
CA GLY A 128 5.75 -15.37 8.25
C GLY A 128 5.03 -15.80 6.97
N ARG A 129 3.75 -15.46 6.79
CA ARG A 129 3.04 -15.72 5.54
C ARG A 129 3.57 -14.82 4.42
N LYS A 130 3.88 -15.41 3.27
CA LYS A 130 4.55 -14.75 2.13
C LYS A 130 3.76 -14.83 0.84
N ALA A 131 3.98 -13.85 -0.03
CA ALA A 131 3.52 -13.85 -1.41
C ALA A 131 4.43 -12.95 -2.27
N THR A 132 4.72 -13.37 -3.49
CA THR A 132 5.55 -12.61 -4.44
C THR A 132 4.68 -11.91 -5.47
N LEU A 133 4.96 -10.65 -5.77
CA LEU A 133 4.25 -9.90 -6.81
C LEU A 133 4.54 -10.51 -8.19
N ASN A 134 3.47 -10.75 -8.95
CA ASN A 134 3.55 -11.04 -10.37
C ASN A 134 3.43 -9.71 -11.15
N PRO A 135 4.48 -9.26 -11.85
CA PRO A 135 4.46 -7.99 -12.56
C PRO A 135 3.56 -7.96 -13.80
N GLU A 136 3.09 -9.10 -14.32
CA GLU A 136 2.23 -9.15 -15.51
C GLU A 136 0.73 -9.02 -15.19
N GLN A 137 0.37 -9.10 -13.91
CA GLN A 137 -1.00 -8.97 -13.44
C GLN A 137 -1.26 -7.58 -12.87
N PHE A 138 -2.34 -6.92 -13.26
CA PHE A 138 -2.68 -5.61 -12.72
C PHE A 138 -3.00 -5.71 -11.21
N PRO A 139 -2.43 -4.85 -10.34
CA PRO A 139 -1.78 -3.57 -10.66
C PRO A 139 -0.25 -3.61 -10.89
N GLY A 140 0.37 -4.79 -10.96
CA GLY A 140 1.79 -5.00 -11.25
C GLY A 140 2.71 -4.56 -10.13
N TYR A 141 3.95 -4.23 -10.47
CA TYR A 141 4.87 -3.58 -9.53
C TYR A 141 4.45 -2.13 -9.22
N GLN A 142 4.93 -1.63 -8.09
CA GLN A 142 4.86 -0.20 -7.75
C GLN A 142 5.78 0.60 -8.67
N PRO A 143 5.68 1.94 -8.68
CA PRO A 143 6.74 2.77 -9.23
C PRO A 143 8.09 2.44 -8.58
N ILE A 144 9.08 2.14 -9.41
CA ILE A 144 10.47 1.88 -9.01
C ILE A 144 11.28 2.99 -9.62
N VAL A 145 12.02 3.72 -8.78
CA VAL A 145 12.71 4.94 -9.19
C VAL A 145 14.11 5.01 -8.60
N THR A 146 14.92 5.88 -9.17
CA THR A 146 16.20 6.32 -8.63
C THR A 146 16.33 7.84 -8.81
N PHE A 147 17.43 8.42 -8.35
CA PHE A 147 17.77 9.82 -8.60
C PHE A 147 19.15 9.86 -9.25
N LYS A 148 19.28 10.56 -10.39
CA LYS A 148 20.60 10.81 -10.99
C LYS A 148 21.49 11.67 -10.08
N ASN A 149 20.87 12.52 -9.27
CA ASN A 149 21.53 13.31 -8.24
C ASN A 149 20.66 13.30 -6.97
N LEU A 150 21.14 12.65 -5.90
CA LEU A 150 20.40 12.53 -4.63
C LEU A 150 20.11 13.87 -3.95
N ASN A 151 20.76 14.96 -4.34
CA ASN A 151 20.50 16.30 -3.82
C ASN A 151 19.58 17.14 -4.73
N ASP A 152 19.13 16.59 -5.86
CA ASP A 152 18.23 17.24 -6.80
C ASP A 152 16.93 16.43 -6.94
N PRO A 153 15.80 16.88 -6.36
CA PRO A 153 14.52 16.19 -6.44
C PRO A 153 14.00 16.05 -7.88
N THR A 154 14.41 16.93 -8.79
CA THR A 154 13.98 16.88 -10.20
C THR A 154 14.73 15.83 -11.01
N SER A 155 15.80 15.26 -10.44
CA SER A 155 16.62 14.23 -11.09
C SER A 155 16.06 12.80 -10.95
N VAL A 156 14.83 12.66 -10.43
CA VAL A 156 14.14 11.38 -10.30
C VAL A 156 13.98 10.71 -11.67
N VAL A 157 14.26 9.40 -11.73
CA VAL A 157 14.13 8.58 -12.93
C VAL A 157 13.30 7.35 -12.63
N VAL A 158 12.30 7.07 -13.46
CA VAL A 158 11.54 5.80 -13.41
C VAL A 158 12.33 4.69 -14.08
N LEU A 159 12.60 3.61 -13.34
CA LEU A 159 13.39 2.47 -13.79
C LEU A 159 12.58 1.50 -14.65
N MET A 160 11.29 1.34 -14.36
CA MET A 160 10.41 0.46 -15.13
C MET A 160 9.09 1.15 -15.46
N LYS A 161 8.67 1.11 -16.73
CA LYS A 161 7.38 1.63 -17.16
C LYS A 161 6.49 0.52 -17.67
N TRP A 162 5.26 0.53 -17.18
CA TRP A 162 4.25 -0.46 -17.50
C TRP A 162 3.07 0.23 -18.19
N LYS A 163 2.61 -0.34 -19.29
CA LYS A 163 1.41 0.10 -20.00
C LYS A 163 0.26 -0.83 -19.68
N ARG A 164 -0.90 -0.28 -19.33
CA ARG A 164 -2.13 -1.06 -19.21
C ARG A 164 -2.64 -1.44 -20.58
N LEU A 165 -3.02 -2.70 -20.73
CA LEU A 165 -3.57 -3.23 -21.97
C LEU A 165 -5.09 -3.35 -21.83
N ASP A 166 -5.81 -3.02 -22.91
CA ASP A 166 -7.27 -3.01 -22.90
C ASP A 166 -7.89 -4.42 -22.95
N ARG A 167 -7.13 -5.43 -23.42
CA ARG A 167 -7.41 -6.88 -23.33
C ARG A 167 -6.35 -7.67 -24.12
N MET A 168 -5.73 -8.69 -23.53
CA MET A 168 -4.96 -9.70 -24.27
C MET A 168 -5.64 -11.07 -24.22
N LYS A 169 -5.43 -11.87 -25.27
CA LYS A 169 -5.91 -13.26 -25.37
C LYS A 169 -5.20 -14.22 -24.41
N ASP A 170 -4.03 -13.84 -23.89
CA ASP A 170 -3.18 -14.64 -23.00
C ASP A 170 -3.38 -14.36 -21.50
N GLY A 171 -4.33 -13.49 -21.15
CA GLY A 171 -4.65 -13.15 -19.75
C GLY A 171 -3.78 -12.05 -19.14
N ARG A 172 -2.76 -11.53 -19.84
CA ARG A 172 -1.97 -10.38 -19.36
C ARG A 172 -2.80 -9.09 -19.35
N GLN A 173 -2.56 -8.25 -18.36
CA GLN A 173 -3.29 -6.99 -18.18
C GLN A 173 -2.41 -5.75 -18.33
N ILE A 174 -1.09 -5.94 -18.22
CA ILE A 174 -0.08 -4.90 -18.34
C ILE A 174 1.14 -5.44 -19.09
N GLU A 175 1.88 -4.55 -19.75
CA GLU A 175 3.09 -4.84 -20.52
C GLU A 175 4.23 -3.94 -20.06
N LEU A 176 5.42 -4.50 -19.90
CA LEU A 176 6.65 -3.75 -19.66
C LEU A 176 7.06 -3.05 -20.95
N THR A 177 7.03 -1.73 -20.97
CA THR A 177 7.43 -0.92 -22.13
C THR A 177 8.82 -0.35 -22.00
N GLU A 178 9.38 -0.32 -20.79
CA GLU A 178 10.70 0.23 -20.54
C GLU A 178 11.32 -0.39 -19.28
N ASP A 179 12.58 -0.79 -19.37
CA ASP A 179 13.43 -1.25 -18.28
C ASP A 179 14.80 -0.60 -18.41
N ARG A 180 15.16 0.25 -17.42
CA ARG A 180 16.38 1.05 -17.40
C ARG A 180 17.39 0.58 -16.36
N PHE A 181 17.20 -0.59 -15.73
CA PHE A 181 18.11 -1.05 -14.68
C PHE A 181 19.56 -1.14 -15.18
N GLN A 182 19.79 -1.81 -16.31
CA GLN A 182 21.14 -1.93 -16.86
C GLN A 182 21.70 -0.61 -17.41
N GLU A 183 20.84 0.24 -17.99
CA GLU A 183 21.24 1.57 -18.50
C GLU A 183 21.82 2.42 -17.37
N ILE A 184 21.21 2.36 -16.18
CA ILE A 184 21.56 3.26 -15.07
C ILE A 184 22.57 2.64 -14.12
N PHE A 185 22.46 1.34 -13.83
CA PHE A 185 23.26 0.67 -12.80
C PHE A 185 24.37 -0.22 -13.37
N GLY A 186 24.42 -0.42 -14.69
CA GLY A 186 25.41 -1.24 -15.38
C GLY A 186 24.90 -2.62 -15.81
N GLU A 187 25.67 -3.26 -16.70
CA GLU A 187 25.34 -4.57 -17.27
C GLU A 187 25.11 -5.63 -16.18
N GLY A 188 24.10 -6.49 -16.39
CA GLY A 188 23.75 -7.58 -15.48
C GLY A 188 23.00 -7.15 -14.22
N VAL A 189 22.62 -5.88 -14.09
CA VAL A 189 21.76 -5.41 -12.99
C VAL A 189 20.29 -5.51 -13.38
N HIS A 190 19.49 -6.23 -12.59
CA HIS A 190 18.08 -6.48 -12.87
C HIS A 190 17.24 -6.52 -11.60
N LEU A 191 15.97 -6.10 -11.69
CA LEU A 191 15.01 -6.39 -10.63
C LEU A 191 14.69 -7.90 -10.62
N LYS A 192 15.00 -8.57 -9.51
CA LYS A 192 14.76 -10.00 -9.34
C LYS A 192 13.37 -10.30 -8.79
N SER A 193 12.96 -9.64 -7.70
CA SER A 193 11.66 -9.90 -7.08
C SER A 193 11.20 -8.80 -6.13
N ILE A 194 9.88 -8.76 -5.91
CA ILE A 194 9.26 -8.02 -4.81
C ILE A 194 8.36 -8.99 -4.03
N GLU A 195 8.74 -9.28 -2.78
CA GLU A 195 8.05 -10.20 -1.88
C GLU A 195 7.37 -9.45 -0.73
N TYR A 196 6.15 -9.84 -0.41
CA TYR A 196 5.39 -9.37 0.74
C TYR A 196 5.34 -10.47 1.79
N GLU A 197 5.64 -10.13 3.04
CA GLU A 197 5.61 -11.04 4.18
C GLU A 197 4.80 -10.40 5.32
N ILE A 198 3.74 -11.04 5.81
CA ILE A 198 3.06 -10.62 7.04
C ILE A 198 4.02 -10.74 8.21
N THR A 199 4.10 -9.71 9.07
CA THR A 199 5.14 -9.63 10.11
C THR A 199 4.64 -8.91 11.36
N ASP A 200 5.27 -9.17 12.50
CA ASP A 200 5.05 -8.41 13.75
C ASP A 200 6.07 -7.27 13.92
N ARG A 201 7.01 -7.10 12.97
CA ARG A 201 7.98 -6.01 13.03
C ARG A 201 7.26 -4.67 13.01
N ALA A 202 7.79 -3.71 13.76
CA ALA A 202 7.31 -2.33 13.75
C ALA A 202 7.66 -1.63 12.43
N LEU A 203 6.92 -0.55 12.12
CA LEU A 203 7.25 0.36 11.02
C LEU A 203 8.66 0.94 11.23
N GLY A 204 9.39 1.12 10.13
CA GLY A 204 10.69 1.79 10.11
C GLY A 204 10.65 3.00 9.17
N TYR A 205 11.47 4.01 9.48
CA TYR A 205 11.57 5.25 8.71
C TYR A 205 13.04 5.61 8.45
N LYS A 206 13.61 5.11 7.34
CA LYS A 206 15.00 5.33 6.93
C LYS A 206 15.14 6.18 5.66
N VAL A 207 14.08 6.43 4.90
CA VAL A 207 14.17 7.19 3.63
C VAL A 207 14.84 8.56 3.82
N ARG A 208 14.57 9.24 4.95
CA ARG A 208 15.13 10.56 5.27
C ARG A 208 16.66 10.56 5.41
N GLN A 209 17.25 9.41 5.74
CA GLN A 209 18.70 9.26 5.83
C GLN A 209 19.35 9.37 4.43
N TYR A 210 18.62 8.95 3.40
CA TYR A 210 19.08 8.99 2.01
C TYR A 210 18.65 10.25 1.27
N LEU A 211 17.50 10.82 1.64
CA LEU A 211 16.93 12.03 1.02
C LEU A 211 16.62 13.08 2.09
N PRO A 212 17.62 13.83 2.61
CA PRO A 212 17.41 14.78 3.72
C PRO A 212 16.45 15.93 3.37
N TRP A 213 16.33 16.28 2.10
CA TRP A 213 15.43 17.33 1.60
C TRP A 213 13.97 16.85 1.46
N ILE A 214 13.68 15.56 1.62
CA ILE A 214 12.37 14.98 1.24
C ILE A 214 11.21 15.70 1.93
N GLU A 215 11.38 16.21 3.14
CA GLU A 215 10.31 16.88 3.87
C GLU A 215 9.92 18.24 3.30
N SER A 216 10.84 18.96 2.66
CA SER A 216 10.54 20.28 2.09
C SER A 216 9.56 20.20 0.91
N TYR A 217 9.33 18.98 0.40
CA TYR A 217 8.43 18.68 -0.70
C TYR A 217 7.09 18.08 -0.26
N PHE A 218 6.78 18.05 1.04
CA PHE A 218 5.41 17.72 1.46
C PHE A 218 4.40 18.73 0.90
N GLY A 219 3.35 18.21 0.28
CA GLY A 219 2.26 19.00 -0.33
C GLY A 219 2.57 19.57 -1.72
N ARG A 220 3.67 19.17 -2.34
CA ARG A 220 4.04 19.53 -3.73
C ARG A 220 4.73 18.36 -4.43
N GLN A 221 4.75 18.40 -5.76
CA GLN A 221 5.54 17.50 -6.61
C GLN A 221 7.02 17.94 -6.59
N PHE A 222 7.92 17.08 -7.03
CA PHE A 222 9.36 17.38 -7.04
C PHE A 222 9.76 18.50 -8.01
N ASP A 223 8.97 18.76 -9.05
CA ASP A 223 9.11 19.95 -9.90
C ASP A 223 8.56 21.24 -9.27
N GLY A 224 8.11 21.18 -8.01
CA GLY A 224 7.58 22.30 -7.24
C GLY A 224 6.11 22.62 -7.50
N LYS A 225 5.45 21.99 -8.48
CA LYS A 225 4.02 22.19 -8.74
C LYS A 225 3.17 21.54 -7.65
N LYS A 226 1.96 22.06 -7.42
CA LYS A 226 1.02 21.48 -6.44
C LYS A 226 0.40 20.17 -6.92
N TYR A 227 0.14 20.07 -8.22
CA TYR A 227 -0.53 18.94 -8.86
C TYR A 227 0.22 18.54 -10.13
N GLN A 228 0.02 17.29 -10.54
CA GLN A 228 0.50 16.81 -11.83
C GLN A 228 -0.21 17.55 -12.97
N THR A 229 0.53 17.89 -14.03
CA THR A 229 0.07 18.66 -15.20
C THR A 229 0.48 17.96 -16.49
N ALA A 230 -0.49 17.73 -17.38
CA ALA A 230 -0.26 17.20 -18.72
C ALA A 230 0.48 18.25 -19.56
N GLY A 231 1.81 18.14 -19.65
CA GLY A 231 2.67 19.13 -20.31
C GLY A 231 3.80 19.69 -19.43
N SER A 232 4.05 19.12 -18.25
CA SER A 232 5.24 19.49 -17.48
C SER A 232 6.51 19.20 -18.28
N GLU A 233 7.48 20.13 -18.21
CA GLU A 233 8.82 19.97 -18.79
C GLU A 233 9.55 18.75 -18.20
N ASN A 234 9.25 18.39 -16.96
CA ASN A 234 9.75 17.19 -16.30
C ASN A 234 8.59 16.32 -15.77
N PRO A 235 8.00 15.46 -16.62
CA PRO A 235 6.84 14.65 -16.24
C PRO A 235 7.09 13.69 -15.07
N GLU A 236 8.34 13.24 -14.87
CA GLU A 236 8.68 12.31 -13.79
C GLU A 236 8.75 13.04 -12.45
N ALA A 237 9.44 14.18 -12.39
CA ALA A 237 9.45 15.05 -11.21
C ALA A 237 8.07 15.63 -10.88
N ASN A 238 7.21 15.82 -11.89
CA ASN A 238 5.84 16.29 -11.72
C ASN A 238 4.85 15.20 -11.26
N ARG A 239 5.25 13.93 -11.34
CA ARG A 239 4.42 12.78 -10.97
C ARG A 239 4.58 12.37 -9.50
N PHE A 240 5.77 12.58 -8.94
CA PHE A 240 6.10 12.10 -7.61
C PHE A 240 6.22 13.23 -6.59
N SER A 241 5.81 12.90 -5.36
CA SER A 241 5.91 13.77 -4.20
C SER A 241 6.47 12.99 -3.01
N SER A 242 6.84 13.68 -1.95
CA SER A 242 7.35 13.08 -0.70
C SER A 242 6.41 12.02 -0.13
N TYR A 243 5.09 12.15 -0.32
CA TYR A 243 4.10 11.18 0.16
C TYR A 243 4.25 9.78 -0.45
N SER A 244 4.82 9.66 -1.65
CA SER A 244 5.12 8.37 -2.28
C SER A 244 6.31 7.67 -1.65
N PHE A 245 7.18 8.44 -0.99
CA PHE A 245 8.44 7.96 -0.40
C PHE A 245 8.31 7.73 1.11
N THR A 246 7.71 8.65 1.83
CA THR A 246 7.64 8.60 3.30
C THR A 246 6.41 9.38 3.77
N PRO A 247 5.68 8.91 4.80
CA PRO A 247 4.56 9.66 5.33
C PRO A 247 5.06 10.96 5.97
N LYS A 248 4.19 11.97 5.97
CA LYS A 248 4.40 13.15 6.80
C LYS A 248 4.24 12.70 8.26
N GLU A 249 5.27 12.86 9.07
CA GLU A 249 5.10 12.72 10.52
C GLU A 249 4.18 13.84 10.99
N THR A 250 3.03 13.45 11.53
CA THR A 250 2.25 14.32 12.40
C THR A 250 3.01 14.44 13.72
N GLN A 251 3.58 15.62 13.97
CA GLN A 251 3.94 16.05 15.31
C GLN A 251 2.70 16.15 16.20
#